data_AF-A0A1H2BR66-F1
#
_entry.id   AF-A0A1H2BR66-F1
#
_cell.length_a   1.000
_cell.length_b   1.000
_cell.length_c   1.000
_cell.angle_alpha   90.00
_cell.angle_beta   90.00
_cell.angle_gamma   90.00
#
_symmetry.space_group_name_H-M   'P 1'
#
loop_
_entity.id
_entity.type
_entity.pdbx_description
1 polymer ?
#
loop_
_entity_poly.entity_id
_entity_poly.type
_entity_poly.pdbx_seq_one_letter_code
_entity_poly.pdbx_strand_id
1 'polypeptide(L)'
;MARVRAALYLDFDNVFSALIRQDPDVAIQFAEEPGAWLSRLSTSLTVDGPRRWLILRCYMNPGGWVPHPDPSSGQQRLYYSRFRPYFVNAGFEVIDCPRLTHTKNAADIRMVVDAVDALADPVTHEEFVIASGDSDMTPLLVRLRRADRRTTIVSPADAALAFTSVADRLIVSQELLELVQGEPVESEEDQVVVTPPGEPRTEASYDQFRDLVTWRFTAAPSPLNLASLAHDLRRQLGSGVDESNWFGFGGFVRALESLRLPYAKFSNHFVWDDSRHGPPEATGTTGPAPEAIVRLSAPLGLPRLPREMWPPVYRALADYAASHHFNLTEATRWARDKLAEEGVDVSRSAIAFVTRGTAFGGAPLYRQPSPDAEEIAAAFADNVLNRADAAAIALTDDECAEVRFWLGADDPKG
;
A
#
# COMPACT_ATOMS: atom_id res chain seq x y z
N MET A 1 -19.19 -21.00 1.70
CA MET A 1 -18.80 -19.94 2.64
C MET A 1 -19.90 -18.88 2.67
N ALA A 2 -20.26 -18.36 3.84
CA ALA A 2 -21.18 -17.23 3.93
C ALA A 2 -20.52 -16.00 3.30
N ARG A 3 -21.26 -15.22 2.50
CA ARG A 3 -20.76 -13.97 1.92
C ARG A 3 -20.97 -12.82 2.92
N VAL A 4 -19.95 -11.98 3.08
CA VAL A 4 -19.99 -10.78 3.94
C VAL A 4 -20.89 -9.74 3.28
N ARG A 5 -21.93 -9.27 3.97
CA ARG A 5 -22.78 -8.18 3.45
C ARG A 5 -22.03 -6.87 3.52
N ALA A 6 -21.66 -6.32 2.37
CA ALA A 6 -20.77 -5.16 2.29
C ALA A 6 -21.46 -3.94 1.67
N ALA A 7 -21.08 -2.76 2.13
CA ALA A 7 -21.47 -1.47 1.58
C ALA A 7 -20.23 -0.71 1.10
N LEU A 8 -20.19 -0.27 -0.16
CA LEU A 8 -19.10 0.50 -0.74
C LEU A 8 -19.52 1.95 -0.97
N TYR A 9 -18.71 2.87 -0.46
CA TYR A 9 -18.84 4.32 -0.62
C TYR A 9 -17.56 4.85 -1.27
N LEU A 10 -17.68 5.33 -2.51
CA LEU A 10 -16.55 5.81 -3.32
C LEU A 10 -16.61 7.31 -3.52
N ASP A 11 -15.63 8.03 -2.98
CA ASP A 11 -15.33 9.40 -3.40
C ASP A 11 -14.59 9.36 -4.74
N PHE A 12 -15.34 9.53 -5.83
CA PHE A 12 -14.75 9.42 -7.17
C PHE A 12 -13.74 10.53 -7.42
N ASP A 13 -14.04 11.76 -7.02
CA ASP A 13 -13.20 12.92 -7.25
C ASP A 13 -11.82 12.72 -6.59
N ASN A 14 -11.80 12.29 -5.32
CA ASN A 14 -10.57 12.05 -4.55
C ASN A 14 -9.78 10.86 -5.12
N VAL A 15 -10.44 9.73 -5.34
CA VAL A 15 -9.78 8.50 -5.83
C VAL A 15 -9.23 8.68 -7.24
N PHE A 16 -10.04 9.18 -8.17
CA PHE A 16 -9.64 9.35 -9.55
C PHE A 16 -8.52 10.38 -9.70
N SER A 17 -8.59 11.51 -8.99
CA SER A 17 -7.55 12.56 -9.07
C SER A 17 -6.21 12.13 -8.46
N ALA A 18 -6.22 11.21 -7.49
CA ALA A 18 -5.00 10.62 -6.95
C ALA A 18 -4.42 9.53 -7.86
N LEU A 19 -5.27 8.70 -8.47
CA LEU A 19 -4.84 7.68 -9.44
C LEU A 19 -4.24 8.34 -10.69
N ILE A 20 -4.88 9.36 -11.25
CA ILE A 20 -4.40 9.99 -12.50
C ILE A 20 -3.04 10.68 -12.32
N ARG A 21 -2.72 11.12 -11.09
CA ARG A 21 -1.40 11.67 -10.78
C ARG A 21 -0.32 10.61 -10.69
N GLN A 22 -0.67 9.35 -10.46
CA GLN A 22 0.28 8.26 -10.33
C GLN A 22 0.45 7.52 -11.65
N ASP A 23 -0.66 7.12 -12.25
CA ASP A 23 -0.70 6.34 -13.49
C ASP A 23 -1.98 6.71 -14.25
N PRO A 24 -1.87 7.56 -15.30
CA PRO A 24 -3.03 8.00 -16.06
C PRO A 24 -3.81 6.87 -16.71
N ASP A 25 -3.14 5.84 -17.23
CA ASP A 25 -3.80 4.76 -17.96
C ASP A 25 -4.60 3.89 -17.00
N VAL A 26 -4.03 3.56 -15.85
CA VAL A 26 -4.75 2.82 -14.80
C VAL A 26 -5.90 3.65 -14.23
N ALA A 27 -5.76 4.97 -14.12
CA ALA A 27 -6.86 5.84 -13.71
C ALA A 27 -8.03 5.81 -14.71
N ILE A 28 -7.74 5.86 -16.02
CA ILE A 28 -8.76 5.72 -17.06
C ILE A 28 -9.42 4.34 -16.98
N GLN A 29 -8.63 3.27 -16.84
CA GLN A 29 -9.16 1.92 -16.68
C GLN A 29 -10.06 1.79 -15.43
N PHE A 30 -9.66 2.35 -14.30
CA PHE A 30 -10.47 2.38 -13.07
C PHE A 30 -11.85 3.01 -13.32
N ALA A 31 -11.91 4.08 -14.11
CA ALA A 31 -13.14 4.82 -14.36
C ALA A 31 -14.01 4.25 -15.50
N GLU A 32 -13.39 3.61 -16.51
CA GLU A 32 -14.10 3.00 -17.65
C GLU A 32 -14.50 1.54 -17.39
N GLU A 33 -13.82 0.83 -16.47
CA GLU A 33 -14.08 -0.60 -16.17
C GLU A 33 -14.45 -0.91 -14.70
N PRO A 34 -15.39 -0.18 -14.06
CA PRO A 34 -15.70 -0.38 -12.64
C PRO A 34 -16.18 -1.78 -12.27
N GLY A 35 -16.87 -2.46 -13.19
CA GLY A 35 -17.30 -3.84 -12.97
C GLY A 35 -16.13 -4.83 -12.82
N ALA A 36 -15.01 -4.59 -13.49
CA ALA A 36 -13.87 -5.52 -13.52
C ALA A 36 -13.13 -5.52 -12.18
N TRP A 37 -12.78 -4.35 -11.65
CA TRP A 37 -12.12 -4.26 -10.35
C TRP A 37 -13.11 -4.51 -9.19
N LEU A 38 -14.38 -4.16 -9.32
CA LEU A 38 -15.40 -4.47 -8.31
C LEU A 38 -15.62 -5.98 -8.15
N SER A 39 -15.63 -6.71 -9.27
CA SER A 39 -15.71 -8.18 -9.26
C SER A 39 -14.52 -8.79 -8.52
N ARG A 40 -13.30 -8.32 -8.79
CA ARG A 40 -12.10 -8.78 -8.09
C ARG A 40 -12.13 -8.45 -6.60
N LEU A 41 -12.46 -7.20 -6.26
CA LEU A 41 -12.62 -6.73 -4.86
C LEU A 41 -13.67 -7.52 -4.09
N SER A 42 -14.62 -8.18 -4.76
CA SER A 42 -15.59 -9.05 -4.08
C SER A 42 -14.97 -10.33 -3.51
N THR A 43 -13.77 -10.71 -3.96
CA THR A 43 -13.11 -11.98 -3.59
C THR A 43 -11.68 -11.81 -3.10
N SER A 44 -11.00 -10.72 -3.47
CA SER A 44 -9.67 -10.35 -2.99
C SER A 44 -9.74 -9.24 -1.94
N LEU A 45 -8.64 -9.06 -1.21
CA LEU A 45 -8.48 -7.98 -0.24
C LEU A 45 -9.63 -7.93 0.77
N THR A 46 -10.09 -9.10 1.21
CA THR A 46 -11.25 -9.25 2.12
C THR A 46 -10.80 -9.30 3.58
N VAL A 47 -11.73 -9.01 4.50
CA VAL A 47 -11.49 -9.15 5.94
C VAL A 47 -11.94 -10.54 6.42
N ASP A 48 -13.26 -10.79 6.40
CA ASP A 48 -13.85 -12.03 6.93
C ASP A 48 -14.32 -13.01 5.84
N GLY A 49 -14.19 -12.64 4.56
CA GLY A 49 -14.56 -13.49 3.43
C GLY A 49 -15.11 -12.72 2.21
N PRO A 50 -15.55 -13.45 1.16
CA PRO A 50 -16.02 -12.83 -0.07
C PRO A 50 -17.24 -11.95 0.16
N ARG A 51 -17.25 -10.78 -0.47
CA ARG A 51 -18.25 -9.73 -0.30
C ARG A 51 -19.49 -10.00 -1.15
N ARG A 52 -20.64 -9.67 -0.58
CA ARG A 52 -21.91 -9.44 -1.27
C ARG A 52 -22.23 -7.97 -1.12
N TRP A 53 -22.07 -7.21 -2.21
CA TRP A 53 -22.40 -5.79 -2.24
C TRP A 53 -23.91 -5.58 -2.10
N LEU A 54 -24.31 -4.84 -1.06
CA LEU A 54 -25.69 -4.39 -0.84
C LEU A 54 -25.85 -2.91 -1.19
N ILE A 55 -24.79 -2.11 -1.00
CA ILE A 55 -24.73 -0.70 -1.37
C ILE A 55 -23.48 -0.51 -2.23
N LEU A 56 -23.66 0.15 -3.37
CA LEU A 56 -22.59 0.62 -4.26
C LEU A 56 -22.89 2.08 -4.58
N ARG A 57 -22.21 3.02 -3.93
CA ARG A 57 -22.41 4.46 -4.16
C ARG A 57 -21.13 5.12 -4.63
N CYS A 58 -21.27 5.90 -5.70
CA CYS A 58 -20.19 6.69 -6.30
C CYS A 58 -20.56 8.17 -6.19
N TYR A 59 -19.81 8.90 -5.38
CA TYR A 59 -20.02 10.32 -5.13
C TYR A 59 -19.16 11.10 -6.10
N MET A 60 -19.81 11.82 -7.02
CA MET A 60 -19.15 12.41 -8.17
C MET A 60 -19.59 13.85 -8.34
N ASN A 61 -18.64 14.75 -8.57
CA ASN A 61 -18.94 16.11 -8.97
C ASN A 61 -19.24 16.18 -10.48
N PRO A 62 -20.47 16.51 -10.91
CA PRO A 62 -20.82 16.54 -12.32
C PRO A 62 -20.05 17.61 -13.12
N GLY A 63 -19.56 18.66 -12.45
CA GLY A 63 -18.68 19.69 -13.02
C GLY A 63 -17.20 19.50 -12.66
N GLY A 64 -16.84 18.39 -12.01
CA GLY A 64 -15.47 18.05 -11.65
C GLY A 64 -14.64 17.64 -12.87
N TRP A 65 -13.35 17.95 -12.84
CA TRP A 65 -12.42 17.63 -13.90
C TRP A 65 -10.98 17.59 -13.39
N VAL A 66 -10.13 16.88 -14.13
CA VAL A 66 -8.67 16.91 -14.02
C VAL A 66 -8.04 17.33 -15.34
N PRO A 67 -6.79 17.83 -15.36
CA PRO A 67 -6.07 18.05 -16.61
C PRO A 67 -6.10 16.79 -17.48
N HIS A 68 -6.30 16.95 -18.78
CA HIS A 68 -6.29 15.80 -19.68
C HIS A 68 -4.87 15.19 -19.70
N PRO A 69 -4.72 13.87 -19.50
CA PRO A 69 -3.40 13.25 -19.40
C PRO A 69 -2.66 13.19 -20.73
N ASP A 70 -3.41 13.10 -21.84
CA ASP A 70 -2.86 13.16 -23.20
C ASP A 70 -2.87 14.60 -23.74
N PRO A 71 -1.71 15.26 -23.90
CA PRO A 71 -1.61 16.61 -24.46
C PRO A 71 -1.98 16.70 -25.94
N SER A 72 -1.92 15.57 -26.68
CA SER A 72 -2.20 15.50 -28.11
C SER A 72 -3.70 15.44 -28.43
N SER A 73 -4.54 15.11 -27.44
CA SER A 73 -6.00 15.03 -27.56
C SER A 73 -6.69 16.33 -27.99
N GLY A 74 -6.00 17.47 -27.88
CA GLY A 74 -6.57 18.81 -28.09
C GLY A 74 -7.55 19.24 -26.98
N GLN A 75 -7.80 18.39 -25.99
CA GLN A 75 -8.64 18.68 -24.84
C GLN A 75 -7.77 19.03 -23.64
N GLN A 76 -8.06 20.14 -22.96
CA GLN A 76 -7.32 20.52 -21.75
C GLN A 76 -7.86 19.86 -20.49
N ARG A 77 -9.13 19.43 -20.50
CA ARG A 77 -9.85 18.95 -19.32
C ARG A 77 -10.52 17.62 -19.61
N LEU A 78 -10.35 16.70 -18.67
CA LEU A 78 -11.07 15.44 -18.60
C LEU A 78 -12.14 15.56 -17.51
N TYR A 79 -13.41 15.61 -17.92
CA TYR A 79 -14.54 15.78 -17.02
C TYR A 79 -14.99 14.46 -16.41
N TYR A 80 -15.28 14.44 -15.10
CA TYR A 80 -15.70 13.25 -14.36
C TYR A 80 -17.03 12.69 -14.87
N SER A 81 -17.94 13.57 -15.31
CA SER A 81 -19.25 13.20 -15.84
C SER A 81 -19.20 12.26 -17.05
N ARG A 82 -18.09 12.24 -17.81
CA ARG A 82 -17.85 11.25 -18.88
C ARG A 82 -17.89 9.82 -18.36
N PHE A 83 -17.48 9.59 -17.11
CA PHE A 83 -17.36 8.25 -16.55
C PHE A 83 -18.66 7.72 -15.92
N ARG A 84 -19.67 8.57 -15.72
CA ARG A 84 -20.96 8.20 -15.11
C ARG A 84 -21.60 6.96 -15.74
N PRO A 85 -21.68 6.79 -17.08
CA PRO A 85 -22.32 5.62 -17.67
C PRO A 85 -21.67 4.31 -17.28
N TYR A 86 -20.34 4.27 -17.12
CA TYR A 86 -19.62 3.05 -16.75
C TYR A 86 -19.95 2.61 -15.32
N PHE A 87 -20.00 3.54 -14.37
CA PHE A 87 -20.39 3.25 -12.99
C PHE A 87 -21.85 2.80 -12.88
N VAL A 88 -22.77 3.46 -13.58
CA VAL A 88 -24.18 3.06 -13.61
C VAL A 88 -24.32 1.64 -14.18
N ASN A 89 -23.62 1.33 -15.27
CA ASN A 89 -23.62 -0.01 -15.88
C ASN A 89 -23.02 -1.08 -14.97
N ALA A 90 -22.07 -0.71 -14.10
CA ALA A 90 -21.49 -1.59 -13.09
C ALA A 90 -22.35 -1.73 -11.82
N GLY A 91 -23.51 -1.10 -11.76
CA GLY A 91 -24.46 -1.22 -10.65
C GLY A 91 -24.27 -0.20 -9.52
N PHE A 92 -23.49 0.85 -9.73
CA PHE A 92 -23.38 1.95 -8.76
C PHE A 92 -24.56 2.92 -8.87
N GLU A 93 -25.05 3.38 -7.72
CA GLU A 93 -25.81 4.61 -7.62
C GLU A 93 -24.84 5.80 -7.65
N VAL A 94 -24.88 6.59 -8.71
CA VAL A 94 -24.05 7.80 -8.85
C VAL A 94 -24.76 9.00 -8.22
N ILE A 95 -24.19 9.53 -7.15
CA ILE A 95 -24.70 10.65 -6.37
C ILE A 95 -23.99 11.93 -6.81
N ASP A 96 -24.76 12.88 -7.34
CA ASP A 96 -24.22 14.17 -7.79
C ASP A 96 -23.83 15.04 -6.59
N CYS A 97 -22.54 15.37 -6.51
CA CYS A 97 -21.94 16.19 -5.47
C CYS A 97 -21.39 17.50 -6.08
N PRO A 98 -22.25 18.48 -6.42
CA PRO A 98 -21.80 19.73 -7.02
C PRO A 98 -20.89 20.50 -6.05
N ARG A 99 -20.03 21.37 -6.61
CA ARG A 99 -19.18 22.25 -5.81
C ARG A 99 -20.02 23.18 -4.94
N LEU A 100 -19.69 23.24 -3.65
CA LEU A 100 -20.26 24.22 -2.71
C LEU A 100 -19.41 25.49 -2.65
N THR A 101 -18.10 25.35 -2.84
CA THR A 101 -17.15 26.46 -2.94
C THR A 101 -16.18 26.20 -4.10
N HIS A 102 -15.24 27.13 -4.34
CA HIS A 102 -14.21 26.92 -5.36
C HIS A 102 -13.38 25.64 -5.13
N THR A 103 -13.18 25.24 -3.87
CA THR A 103 -12.28 24.15 -3.49
C THR A 103 -12.94 22.94 -2.85
N LYS A 104 -14.21 23.03 -2.41
CA LYS A 104 -14.90 21.93 -1.71
C LYS A 104 -16.22 21.53 -2.36
N ASN A 105 -16.45 20.22 -2.45
CA ASN A 105 -17.75 19.62 -2.75
C ASN A 105 -18.40 19.12 -1.44
N ALA A 106 -19.60 18.55 -1.53
CA ALA A 106 -20.32 17.99 -0.38
C ALA A 106 -20.14 16.46 -0.23
N ALA A 107 -19.20 15.85 -0.97
CA ALA A 107 -19.08 14.40 -1.08
C ALA A 107 -18.81 13.77 0.29
N ASP A 108 -17.85 14.30 1.05
CA ASP A 108 -17.45 13.73 2.35
C ASP A 108 -18.60 13.69 3.35
N ILE A 109 -19.29 14.83 3.52
CA ILE A 109 -20.44 14.93 4.42
C ILE A 109 -21.56 14.00 3.95
N ARG A 110 -21.83 13.95 2.64
CA ARG A 110 -22.91 13.12 2.11
C ARG A 110 -22.61 11.63 2.27
N MET A 111 -21.37 11.21 2.01
CA MET A 111 -20.88 9.86 2.27
C MET A 111 -21.05 9.48 3.73
N VAL A 112 -20.66 10.35 4.67
CA VAL A 112 -20.79 10.09 6.11
C VAL A 112 -22.25 9.94 6.52
N VAL A 113 -23.14 10.82 6.05
CA VAL A 113 -24.58 10.73 6.34
C VAL A 113 -25.15 9.41 5.82
N ASP A 114 -24.88 9.08 4.57
CA ASP A 114 -25.38 7.88 3.92
C ASP A 114 -24.85 6.59 4.59
N ALA A 115 -23.59 6.58 5.05
CA ALA A 115 -23.02 5.44 5.78
C ALA A 115 -23.61 5.29 7.18
N VAL A 116 -23.90 6.39 7.88
CA VAL A 116 -24.60 6.37 9.17
C VAL A 116 -26.04 5.90 9.03
N ASP A 117 -26.73 6.30 7.96
CA ASP A 117 -28.08 5.82 7.67
C ASP A 117 -28.08 4.30 7.40
N ALA A 118 -27.12 3.80 6.61
CA ALA A 118 -26.97 2.37 6.38
C ALA A 118 -26.57 1.58 7.63
N LEU A 119 -25.88 2.21 8.58
CA LEU A 119 -25.59 1.63 9.90
C LEU A 119 -26.86 1.47 10.75
N ALA A 120 -27.83 2.36 10.58
CA ALA A 120 -29.12 2.32 11.27
C ALA A 120 -30.17 1.46 10.56
N ASP A 121 -29.88 0.94 9.37
CA ASP A 121 -30.78 0.08 8.59
C ASP A 121 -31.07 -1.26 9.31
N PRO A 122 -32.31 -1.78 9.26
CA PRO A 122 -32.63 -3.12 9.76
C PRO A 122 -31.76 -4.23 9.14
N VAL A 123 -31.33 -4.07 7.89
CA VAL A 123 -30.40 -4.96 7.21
C VAL A 123 -28.99 -4.69 7.72
N THR A 124 -28.41 -5.68 8.40
CA THR A 124 -27.03 -5.57 8.86
C THR A 124 -26.07 -5.63 7.68
N HIS A 125 -25.36 -4.53 7.46
CA HIS A 125 -24.12 -4.45 6.69
C HIS A 125 -22.98 -4.84 7.64
N GLU A 126 -22.18 -5.85 7.30
CA GLU A 126 -21.10 -6.39 8.13
C GLU A 126 -19.77 -5.68 7.88
N GLU A 127 -19.58 -5.20 6.65
CA GLU A 127 -18.39 -4.47 6.23
C GLU A 127 -18.76 -3.17 5.51
N PHE A 128 -18.04 -2.10 5.85
CA PHE A 128 -18.11 -0.80 5.19
C PHE A 128 -16.78 -0.56 4.49
N VAL A 129 -16.82 -0.45 3.16
CA VAL A 129 -15.68 -0.13 2.32
C VAL A 129 -15.75 1.36 1.99
N ILE A 130 -14.79 2.13 2.49
CA ILE A 130 -14.69 3.58 2.29
C ILE A 130 -13.51 3.85 1.35
N ALA A 131 -13.82 4.21 0.11
CA ALA A 131 -12.81 4.56 -0.87
C ALA A 131 -12.65 6.09 -0.91
N SER A 132 -11.72 6.57 -0.08
CA SER A 132 -11.32 7.97 0.04
C SER A 132 -9.96 8.06 0.74
N GLY A 133 -9.17 9.08 0.39
CA GLY A 133 -7.96 9.47 1.11
C GLY A 133 -8.19 10.51 2.22
N ASP A 134 -9.42 10.96 2.46
CA ASP A 134 -9.70 12.02 3.43
C ASP A 134 -9.77 11.50 4.89
N SER A 135 -8.81 11.93 5.71
CA SER A 135 -8.74 11.60 7.14
C SER A 135 -9.87 12.19 7.97
N ASP A 136 -10.60 13.19 7.46
CA ASP A 136 -11.77 13.77 8.15
C ASP A 136 -12.89 12.74 8.35
N MET A 137 -12.84 11.59 7.66
CA MET A 137 -13.74 10.45 7.86
C MET A 137 -13.41 9.58 9.08
N THR A 138 -12.34 9.86 9.83
CA THR A 138 -11.96 9.09 11.04
C THR A 138 -13.11 8.92 12.05
N PRO A 139 -13.94 9.94 12.38
CA PRO A 139 -15.09 9.78 13.28
C PRO A 139 -16.14 8.79 12.78
N LEU A 140 -16.34 8.67 11.47
CA LEU A 140 -17.23 7.66 10.88
C LEU A 140 -16.70 6.25 11.18
N LEU A 141 -15.41 6.00 10.94
CA LEU A 141 -14.79 4.70 11.18
C LEU A 141 -14.88 4.29 12.65
N VAL A 142 -14.64 5.22 13.59
CA VAL A 142 -14.80 4.97 15.03
C VAL A 142 -16.24 4.55 15.36
N ARG A 143 -17.24 5.19 14.73
CA ARG A 143 -18.65 4.89 14.96
C ARG A 143 -19.05 3.53 14.37
N LEU A 144 -18.54 3.18 13.20
CA LEU A 144 -18.72 1.86 12.59
C LEU A 144 -18.10 0.76 13.47
N ARG A 145 -16.87 0.95 13.93
CA ARG A 145 -16.17 0.04 14.84
C ARG A 145 -16.93 -0.12 16.16
N ARG A 146 -17.44 0.96 16.74
CA ARG A 146 -18.28 0.93 17.96
C ARG A 146 -19.54 0.08 17.79
N ALA A 147 -20.07 0.00 16.57
CA ALA A 147 -21.23 -0.82 16.24
C ALA A 147 -20.86 -2.27 15.85
N ASP A 148 -19.60 -2.68 16.06
CA ASP A 148 -19.06 -3.98 15.67
C ASP A 148 -19.23 -4.24 14.17
N ARG A 149 -18.68 -3.32 13.36
CA ARG A 149 -18.62 -3.41 11.89
C ARG A 149 -17.19 -3.43 11.42
N ARG A 150 -16.90 -4.25 10.40
CA ARG A 150 -15.63 -4.23 9.70
C ARG A 150 -15.53 -2.99 8.82
N THR A 151 -14.32 -2.47 8.73
CA THR A 151 -14.00 -1.27 7.96
C THR A 151 -12.81 -1.54 7.06
N THR A 152 -13.02 -1.33 5.76
CA THR A 152 -11.94 -1.38 4.76
C THR A 152 -11.78 0.01 4.17
N ILE A 153 -10.59 0.58 4.24
CA ILE A 153 -10.24 1.83 3.57
C ILE A 153 -9.58 1.49 2.25
N VAL A 154 -10.03 2.09 1.15
CA VAL A 154 -9.30 2.10 -0.12
C VAL A 154 -8.67 3.48 -0.27
N SER A 155 -7.36 3.56 -0.11
CA SER A 155 -6.64 4.83 -0.21
C SER A 155 -5.74 4.86 -1.44
N PRO A 156 -6.01 5.78 -2.39
CA PRO A 156 -5.19 5.93 -3.59
C PRO A 156 -3.87 6.65 -3.29
N ALA A 157 -3.67 7.18 -2.08
CA ALA A 157 -2.48 7.92 -1.66
C ALA A 157 -2.10 7.50 -0.23
N ASP A 158 -0.99 8.04 0.27
CA ASP A 158 -0.58 7.75 1.65
C ASP A 158 -1.58 8.37 2.63
N ALA A 159 -2.35 7.51 3.31
CA ALA A 159 -3.31 7.90 4.33
C ALA A 159 -2.63 8.18 5.68
N ALA A 160 -3.18 9.12 6.44
CA ALA A 160 -2.69 9.43 7.80
C ALA A 160 -2.79 8.21 8.73
N LEU A 161 -1.79 8.01 9.60
CA LEU A 161 -1.77 6.89 10.57
C LEU A 161 -3.03 6.82 11.45
N ALA A 162 -3.54 7.99 11.87
CA ALA A 162 -4.76 8.06 12.65
C ALA A 162 -5.98 7.49 11.88
N PHE A 163 -6.02 7.69 10.56
CA PHE A 163 -7.09 7.19 9.71
C PHE A 163 -6.96 5.67 9.49
N THR A 164 -5.75 5.18 9.22
CA THR A 164 -5.51 3.76 8.93
C THR A 164 -5.59 2.86 10.16
N SER A 165 -5.20 3.34 11.35
CA SER A 165 -5.27 2.58 12.61
C SER A 165 -6.70 2.24 13.07
N VAL A 166 -7.70 2.96 12.54
CA VAL A 166 -9.12 2.74 12.83
C VAL A 166 -9.77 1.78 11.83
N ALA A 167 -9.10 1.43 10.74
CA ALA A 167 -9.57 0.41 9.80
C ALA A 167 -9.26 -1.01 10.29
N ASP A 168 -10.07 -1.98 9.87
CA ASP A 168 -9.71 -3.41 9.95
C ASP A 168 -8.80 -3.82 8.79
N ARG A 169 -8.95 -3.16 7.63
CA ARG A 169 -8.08 -3.33 6.46
C ARG A 169 -7.82 -2.01 5.76
N LEU A 170 -6.57 -1.82 5.34
CA LEU A 170 -6.18 -0.80 4.38
C LEU A 170 -5.87 -1.48 3.05
N ILE A 171 -6.45 -0.97 1.97
CA ILE A 171 -6.06 -1.24 0.59
C ILE A 171 -5.22 -0.05 0.15
N VAL A 172 -3.90 -0.25 0.05
CA VAL A 172 -2.95 0.80 -0.32
C VAL A 172 -2.98 1.06 -1.82
N SER A 173 -2.40 2.19 -2.25
CA SER A 173 -2.40 2.57 -3.66
C SER A 173 -1.87 1.46 -4.58
N GLN A 174 -0.78 0.79 -4.20
CA GLN A 174 -0.21 -0.30 -5.00
C GLN A 174 -1.20 -1.45 -5.19
N GLU A 175 -1.82 -1.94 -4.12
CA GLU A 175 -2.84 -2.99 -4.21
C GLU A 175 -4.04 -2.54 -5.06
N LEU A 176 -4.42 -1.26 -5.01
CA LEU A 176 -5.48 -0.70 -5.84
C LEU A 176 -5.08 -0.67 -7.33
N LEU A 177 -3.86 -0.28 -7.67
CA LEU A 177 -3.33 -0.29 -9.04
C LEU A 177 -3.34 -1.72 -9.60
N GLU A 178 -2.79 -2.69 -8.85
CA GLU A 178 -2.78 -4.12 -9.22
C GLU A 178 -4.22 -4.66 -9.38
N LEU A 179 -5.11 -4.31 -8.44
CA LEU A 179 -6.55 -4.62 -8.48
C LEU A 179 -7.30 -3.95 -9.63
N VAL A 180 -6.81 -2.86 -10.21
CA VAL A 180 -7.43 -2.29 -11.42
C VAL A 180 -6.87 -2.96 -12.67
N GLN A 181 -5.57 -3.27 -12.71
CA GLN A 181 -4.90 -3.76 -13.91
C GLN A 181 -5.17 -5.23 -14.24
N GLY A 182 -5.45 -6.05 -13.25
CA GLY A 182 -5.65 -7.51 -13.48
C GLY A 182 -4.62 -8.34 -12.75
N GLU A 183 -3.66 -7.68 -12.11
CA GLU A 183 -2.48 -8.33 -11.60
C GLU A 183 -2.78 -9.05 -10.28
N PRO A 184 -2.02 -10.14 -9.98
CA PRO A 184 -2.02 -10.70 -8.65
C PRO A 184 -1.63 -9.61 -7.66
N VAL A 185 -2.47 -9.39 -6.64
CA VAL A 185 -2.10 -8.44 -5.58
C VAL A 185 -1.00 -9.08 -4.77
N GLU A 186 0.21 -8.54 -4.87
CA GLU A 186 1.36 -9.06 -4.14
C GLU A 186 1.28 -8.57 -2.70
N SER A 187 0.93 -9.46 -1.79
CA SER A 187 1.13 -9.24 -0.36
C SER A 187 2.64 -9.07 -0.12
N GLU A 188 3.09 -8.18 0.78
CA GLU A 188 4.51 -8.18 1.19
C GLU A 188 4.96 -9.55 1.75
N GLU A 189 4.00 -10.42 2.13
CA GLU A 189 4.20 -11.83 2.47
C GLU A 189 4.55 -12.75 1.28
N ASP A 190 4.20 -12.36 0.05
CA ASP A 190 4.49 -13.09 -1.20
C ASP A 190 5.81 -12.64 -1.86
N GLN A 191 6.46 -11.59 -1.36
CA GLN A 191 7.73 -11.10 -1.87
C GLN A 191 8.93 -11.86 -1.26
N VAL A 192 9.06 -13.16 -1.57
CA VAL A 192 10.35 -13.85 -1.45
C VAL A 192 10.62 -14.79 -2.63
N VAL A 193 11.32 -14.22 -3.61
CA VAL A 193 12.41 -14.80 -4.44
C VAL A 193 12.13 -16.07 -5.27
N VAL A 194 12.06 -15.85 -6.60
CA VAL A 194 12.39 -16.83 -7.64
C VAL A 194 13.84 -17.30 -7.43
N THR A 195 14.05 -18.60 -7.19
CA THR A 195 15.40 -19.21 -7.09
C THR A 195 15.55 -20.27 -8.19
N PRO A 196 16.72 -20.37 -8.87
CA PRO A 196 16.93 -21.28 -10.02
C PRO A 196 16.95 -22.77 -9.62
N PRO A 197 16.79 -23.70 -10.59
CA PRO A 197 16.65 -25.12 -10.30
C PRO A 197 18.00 -25.80 -10.05
N GLY A 198 18.12 -26.52 -8.93
CA GLY A 198 19.07 -27.62 -8.80
C GLY A 198 19.63 -27.84 -7.39
N GLU A 199 19.10 -28.84 -6.66
CA GLU A 199 19.85 -29.94 -6.01
C GLU A 199 18.90 -30.84 -5.17
N PRO A 200 19.28 -32.10 -4.86
CA PRO A 200 18.34 -33.18 -4.55
C PRO A 200 17.66 -33.07 -3.18
N ARG A 201 16.38 -33.45 -3.18
CA ARG A 201 15.40 -33.26 -2.10
C ARG A 201 15.51 -34.35 -1.04
N THR A 202 15.68 -33.94 0.21
CA THR A 202 15.40 -34.80 1.39
C THR A 202 14.06 -34.33 1.95
N GLU A 203 13.08 -35.22 2.12
CA GLU A 203 11.79 -34.88 2.75
C GLU A 203 12.06 -34.54 4.23
N ALA A 204 11.91 -33.27 4.62
CA ALA A 204 11.97 -32.88 6.03
C ALA A 204 10.77 -33.41 6.80
N SER A 205 11.02 -33.87 8.04
CA SER A 205 9.97 -34.30 8.97
C SER A 205 9.45 -33.12 9.81
N TYR A 206 8.17 -33.13 10.14
CA TYR A 206 7.55 -32.18 11.06
C TYR A 206 8.22 -32.17 12.45
N ASP A 207 8.76 -33.31 12.91
CA ASP A 207 9.49 -33.38 14.19
C ASP A 207 10.79 -32.54 14.14
N GLN A 208 11.49 -32.54 13.00
CA GLN A 208 12.69 -31.71 12.82
C GLN A 208 12.35 -30.22 12.80
N PHE A 209 11.23 -29.86 12.16
CA PHE A 209 10.69 -28.49 12.20
C PHE A 209 10.37 -28.06 13.63
N ARG A 210 9.63 -28.88 14.39
CA ARG A 210 9.29 -28.59 15.79
C ARG A 210 10.53 -28.36 16.62
N ASP A 211 11.50 -29.27 16.56
CA ASP A 211 12.68 -29.22 17.42
C ASP A 211 13.55 -28.00 17.09
N LEU A 212 13.71 -27.69 15.80
CA LEU A 212 14.50 -26.55 15.33
C LEU A 212 13.86 -25.21 15.70
N VAL A 213 12.54 -25.07 15.50
CA VAL A 213 11.79 -23.87 15.89
C VAL A 213 11.80 -23.70 17.40
N THR A 214 11.55 -24.77 18.16
CA THR A 214 11.52 -24.72 19.63
C THR A 214 12.88 -24.30 20.18
N TRP A 215 13.97 -24.84 19.65
CA TRP A 215 15.32 -24.43 20.02
C TRP A 215 15.60 -22.97 19.65
N ARG A 216 15.23 -22.52 18.44
CA ARG A 216 15.40 -21.11 18.04
C ARG A 216 14.62 -20.15 18.92
N PHE A 217 13.35 -20.46 19.18
CA PHE A 217 12.48 -19.65 20.02
C PHE A 217 12.98 -19.55 21.46
N THR A 218 13.45 -20.67 22.03
CA THR A 218 14.00 -20.70 23.39
C THR A 218 15.40 -20.10 23.49
N ALA A 219 16.24 -20.19 22.47
CA ALA A 219 17.59 -19.63 22.48
C ALA A 219 17.67 -18.17 21.98
N ALA A 220 16.58 -17.60 21.45
CA ALA A 220 16.58 -16.27 20.87
C ALA A 220 16.87 -15.17 21.91
N PRO A 221 17.90 -14.32 21.69
CA PRO A 221 18.21 -13.20 22.57
C PRO A 221 17.26 -12.00 22.39
N SER A 222 16.43 -12.00 21.34
CA SER A 222 15.46 -10.95 20.99
C SER A 222 14.27 -11.54 20.22
N PRO A 223 13.17 -10.78 19.98
CA PRO A 223 12.08 -11.22 19.11
C PRO A 223 12.57 -11.73 17.75
N LEU A 224 12.01 -12.84 17.27
CA LEU A 224 12.38 -13.48 16.01
C LEU A 224 11.52 -12.94 14.88
N ASN A 225 12.14 -12.41 13.83
CA ASN A 225 11.44 -12.05 12.61
C ASN A 225 10.95 -13.32 11.89
N LEU A 226 9.67 -13.38 11.55
CA LEU A 226 9.03 -14.54 10.94
C LEU A 226 9.58 -14.82 9.54
N ALA A 227 9.89 -13.81 8.74
CA ALA A 227 10.44 -14.00 7.40
C ALA A 227 11.87 -14.58 7.45
N SER A 228 12.73 -14.03 8.32
CA SER A 228 14.08 -14.57 8.53
C SER A 228 14.03 -16.00 9.08
N LEU A 229 13.15 -16.26 10.05
CA LEU A 229 12.97 -17.59 10.60
C LEU A 229 12.47 -18.58 9.54
N ALA A 230 11.49 -18.20 8.71
CA ALA A 230 11.01 -19.04 7.61
C ALA A 230 12.12 -19.34 6.59
N HIS A 231 12.93 -18.34 6.22
CA HIS A 231 14.05 -18.51 5.31
C HIS A 231 15.10 -19.49 5.85
N ASP A 232 15.52 -19.31 7.10
CA ASP A 232 16.49 -20.19 7.75
C ASP A 232 15.98 -21.64 7.86
N LEU A 233 14.70 -21.82 8.17
CA LEU A 233 14.06 -23.12 8.25
C LEU A 233 13.99 -23.79 6.87
N ARG A 234 13.65 -23.05 5.81
CA ARG A 234 13.68 -23.57 4.43
C ARG A 234 15.07 -24.00 4.00
N ARG A 235 16.11 -23.26 4.38
CA ARG A 235 17.50 -23.62 4.09
C ARG A 235 17.93 -24.91 4.80
N GLN A 236 17.46 -25.13 6.02
CA GLN A 236 17.86 -26.28 6.85
C GLN A 236 16.99 -27.53 6.63
N LEU A 237 15.71 -27.35 6.35
CA LEU A 237 14.73 -28.42 6.14
C LEU A 237 14.52 -28.74 4.65
N GLY A 238 14.98 -27.87 3.75
CA GLY A 238 14.82 -28.03 2.31
C GLY A 238 13.44 -27.64 1.76
N SER A 239 13.30 -27.70 0.45
CA SER A 239 12.11 -27.24 -0.30
C SER A 239 10.86 -28.13 -0.15
N GLY A 240 10.97 -29.31 0.46
CA GLY A 240 9.81 -30.17 0.76
C GLY A 240 8.79 -29.53 1.72
N VAL A 241 9.22 -28.51 2.47
CA VAL A 241 8.35 -27.71 3.33
C VAL A 241 7.35 -26.88 2.52
N ASP A 242 7.77 -26.31 1.39
CA ASP A 242 6.88 -25.51 0.54
C ASP A 242 5.93 -26.41 -0.26
N GLU A 243 6.41 -27.56 -0.76
CA GLU A 243 5.58 -28.53 -1.49
C GLU A 243 4.48 -29.16 -0.61
N SER A 244 4.77 -29.34 0.68
CA SER A 244 3.79 -29.80 1.67
C SER A 244 2.91 -28.67 2.22
N ASN A 245 3.10 -27.42 1.75
CA ASN A 245 2.44 -26.23 2.27
C ASN A 245 2.58 -26.12 3.81
N TRP A 246 3.82 -26.20 4.27
CA TRP A 246 4.23 -26.32 5.67
C TRP A 246 3.55 -27.49 6.37
N PHE A 247 3.86 -28.73 5.95
CA PHE A 247 3.37 -29.97 6.56
C PHE A 247 1.83 -30.08 6.62
N GLY A 248 1.13 -29.48 5.64
CA GLY A 248 -0.33 -29.50 5.54
C GLY A 248 -1.05 -28.41 6.35
N PHE A 249 -0.32 -27.51 7.02
CA PHE A 249 -0.93 -26.43 7.81
C PHE A 249 -1.37 -25.22 6.98
N GLY A 250 -1.02 -25.19 5.69
CA GLY A 250 -1.49 -24.17 4.77
C GLY A 250 -0.70 -22.85 4.82
N GLY A 251 0.46 -22.85 5.48
CA GLY A 251 1.32 -21.68 5.63
C GLY A 251 2.22 -21.73 6.88
N PHE A 252 3.31 -20.96 6.84
CA PHE A 252 4.35 -20.94 7.89
C PHE A 252 3.80 -20.60 9.28
N VAL A 253 3.05 -19.51 9.37
CA VAL A 253 2.52 -19.00 10.64
C VAL A 253 1.60 -20.02 11.29
N ARG A 254 0.72 -20.69 10.52
CA ARG A 254 -0.15 -21.76 11.02
C ARG A 254 0.64 -22.97 11.51
N ALA A 255 1.74 -23.31 10.83
CA ALA A 255 2.64 -24.36 11.29
C ALA A 255 3.35 -23.96 12.60
N LEU A 256 3.76 -22.71 12.78
CA LEU A 256 4.30 -22.21 14.05
C LEU A 256 3.26 -22.22 15.17
N GLU A 257 2.04 -21.74 14.91
CA GLU A 257 0.94 -21.74 15.87
C GLU A 257 0.59 -23.17 16.32
N SER A 258 0.70 -24.16 15.42
CA SER A 258 0.47 -25.57 15.74
C SER A 258 1.41 -26.10 16.83
N LEU A 259 2.61 -25.53 16.97
CA LEU A 259 3.60 -25.95 17.97
C LEU A 259 3.19 -25.57 19.40
N ARG A 260 2.25 -24.64 19.57
CA ARG A 260 1.76 -24.16 20.87
C ARG A 260 2.91 -23.80 21.83
N LEU A 261 3.88 -23.04 21.32
CA LEU A 261 5.04 -22.62 22.09
C LEU A 261 4.60 -21.83 23.34
N PRO A 262 5.12 -22.15 24.54
CA PRO A 262 4.75 -21.45 25.77
C PRO A 262 5.05 -19.96 25.69
N TYR A 263 4.12 -19.12 26.15
CA TYR A 263 4.26 -17.65 26.20
C TYR A 263 4.54 -16.98 24.85
N ALA A 264 4.32 -17.68 23.73
CA ALA A 264 4.52 -17.11 22.40
C ALA A 264 3.47 -16.04 22.08
N LYS A 265 3.96 -14.87 21.65
CA LYS A 265 3.15 -13.79 21.08
C LYS A 265 3.58 -13.53 19.65
N PHE A 266 2.62 -13.16 18.81
CA PHE A 266 2.82 -12.83 17.41
C PHE A 266 2.29 -11.42 17.16
N SER A 267 3.11 -10.57 16.54
CA SER A 267 2.73 -9.21 16.12
C SER A 267 3.76 -8.67 15.15
N ASN A 268 3.34 -7.83 14.20
CA ASN A 268 4.22 -7.09 13.27
C ASN A 268 5.29 -7.97 12.57
N HIS A 269 4.96 -9.18 12.14
CA HIS A 269 5.88 -10.14 11.52
C HIS A 269 6.97 -10.70 12.46
N PHE A 270 6.77 -10.66 13.78
CA PHE A 270 7.66 -11.25 14.76
C PHE A 270 6.94 -12.27 15.65
N VAL A 271 7.73 -13.20 16.20
CA VAL A 271 7.35 -14.09 17.29
C VAL A 271 8.34 -13.96 18.45
N TRP A 272 7.84 -13.84 19.67
CA TRP A 272 8.68 -13.75 20.87
C TRP A 272 8.04 -14.43 22.09
N ASP A 273 8.87 -14.71 23.07
CA ASP A 273 8.46 -15.19 24.39
C ASP A 273 8.16 -14.00 25.30
N ASP A 274 6.89 -13.77 25.60
CA ASP A 274 6.37 -12.64 26.38
C ASP A 274 6.87 -12.62 27.84
N SER A 275 7.38 -13.76 28.32
CA SER A 275 7.99 -13.84 29.65
C SER A 275 9.44 -13.33 29.68
N ARG A 276 10.07 -13.19 28.51
CA ARG A 276 11.50 -12.83 28.37
C ARG A 276 11.73 -11.54 27.59
N HIS A 277 10.91 -11.28 26.57
CA HIS A 277 11.07 -10.19 25.61
C HIS A 277 9.85 -9.28 25.60
N GLY A 278 10.06 -7.97 25.41
CA GLY A 278 8.98 -7.03 25.12
C GLY A 278 8.49 -7.11 23.67
N PRO A 279 7.35 -6.48 23.35
CA PRO A 279 6.85 -6.42 21.97
C PRO A 279 7.88 -5.74 21.05
N PRO A 280 8.09 -6.26 19.82
CA PRO A 280 9.09 -5.74 18.91
C PRO A 280 8.70 -4.33 18.44
N GLU A 281 9.66 -3.41 18.50
CA GLU A 281 9.57 -2.13 17.80
C GLU A 281 9.54 -2.41 16.29
N ALA A 282 8.66 -1.72 15.55
CA ALA A 282 8.52 -1.92 14.11
C ALA A 282 9.83 -1.59 13.38
N THR A 283 10.61 -2.61 13.01
CA THR A 283 11.88 -2.44 12.30
C THR A 283 11.77 -2.93 10.86
N GLY A 284 11.71 -1.99 9.92
CA GLY A 284 12.32 -2.15 8.60
C GLY A 284 13.77 -1.68 8.66
N THR A 285 14.70 -2.50 8.15
CA THR A 285 16.14 -2.29 7.96
C THR A 285 16.72 -0.98 8.51
N THR A 286 17.29 -1.02 9.72
CA THR A 286 17.86 0.16 10.38
C THR A 286 19.37 0.27 10.15
N GLY A 287 19.77 1.02 9.12
CA GLY A 287 21.04 1.76 9.19
C GLY A 287 20.94 2.90 10.20
N PRO A 288 22.06 3.43 10.74
CA PRO A 288 22.03 4.65 11.53
C PRO A 288 21.54 5.81 10.64
N ALA A 289 20.38 6.38 10.99
CA ALA A 289 19.78 7.51 10.30
C ALA A 289 19.84 8.76 11.20
N PRO A 290 19.97 9.96 10.63
CA PRO A 290 19.86 11.20 11.40
C PRO A 290 18.53 11.32 12.16
N GLU A 291 18.53 12.07 13.26
CA GLU A 291 17.35 12.22 14.11
C GLU A 291 16.15 12.77 13.32
N ALA A 292 16.39 13.71 12.41
CA ALA A 292 15.36 14.23 11.50
C ALA A 292 14.70 13.11 10.68
N ILE A 293 15.48 12.19 10.11
CA ILE A 293 14.96 11.05 9.33
C ILE A 293 14.19 10.07 10.21
N VAL A 294 14.67 9.82 11.44
CA VAL A 294 13.97 8.95 12.40
C VAL A 294 12.59 9.52 12.74
N ARG A 295 12.50 10.83 12.96
CA ARG A 295 11.26 11.55 13.24
C ARG A 295 10.26 11.50 12.07
N LEU A 296 10.75 11.40 10.83
CA LEU A 296 9.92 11.29 9.63
C LEU A 296 9.49 9.86 9.29
N SER A 297 10.33 8.87 9.60
CA SER A 297 10.16 7.47 9.17
C SER A 297 8.79 6.89 9.53
N ALA A 298 8.43 6.92 10.82
CA ALA A 298 7.19 6.28 11.28
C ALA A 298 5.93 7.08 10.89
N PRO A 299 5.85 8.42 11.08
CA PRO A 299 4.65 9.18 10.73
C PRO A 299 4.34 9.19 9.23
N LEU A 300 5.37 9.20 8.38
CA LEU A 300 5.19 9.30 6.92
C LEU A 300 5.27 7.94 6.21
N GLY A 301 5.65 6.87 6.91
CA GLY A 301 5.97 5.59 6.29
C GLY A 301 7.19 5.66 5.36
N LEU A 302 8.09 6.62 5.59
CA LEU A 302 9.29 6.81 4.76
C LEU A 302 10.21 5.58 4.90
N PRO A 303 10.59 4.92 3.79
CA PRO A 303 11.51 3.79 3.83
C PRO A 303 12.85 4.17 4.46
N ARG A 304 13.34 3.35 5.39
CA ARG A 304 14.64 3.53 6.04
C ARG A 304 15.76 2.94 5.19
N LEU A 305 15.97 3.50 4.00
CA LEU A 305 17.10 3.12 3.15
C LEU A 305 18.34 3.95 3.54
N PRO A 306 19.54 3.32 3.61
CA PRO A 306 20.82 4.02 3.64
C PRO A 306 20.96 5.02 2.49
N ARG A 307 21.67 6.13 2.73
CA ARG A 307 21.88 7.19 1.73
C ARG A 307 22.38 6.67 0.38
N GLU A 308 23.34 5.74 0.39
CA GLU A 308 23.93 5.13 -0.81
C GLU A 308 22.90 4.44 -1.73
N MET A 309 21.74 4.05 -1.19
CA MET A 309 20.74 3.28 -1.93
C MET A 309 19.71 4.15 -2.66
N TRP A 310 19.59 5.45 -2.35
CA TRP A 310 18.65 6.33 -3.06
C TRP A 310 19.06 6.65 -4.51
N PRO A 311 20.32 7.05 -4.81
CA PRO A 311 20.69 7.41 -6.18
C PRO A 311 20.52 6.27 -7.20
N PRO A 312 20.85 4.99 -6.90
CA PRO A 312 20.53 3.87 -7.79
C PRO A 312 19.02 3.75 -8.07
N VAL A 313 18.16 3.93 -7.06
CA VAL A 313 16.70 3.87 -7.23
C VAL A 313 16.22 4.95 -8.21
N TYR A 314 16.70 6.19 -8.06
CA TYR A 314 16.31 7.27 -8.96
C TYR A 314 16.79 7.03 -10.40
N ARG A 315 18.02 6.51 -10.57
CA ARG A 315 18.55 6.16 -11.89
C ARG A 315 17.73 5.06 -12.56
N ALA A 316 17.38 4.00 -11.83
CA ALA A 316 16.55 2.94 -12.36
C ALA A 316 15.16 3.47 -12.80
N LEU A 317 14.53 4.34 -11.99
CA LEU A 317 13.25 4.93 -12.35
C LEU A 317 13.36 5.88 -13.56
N ALA A 318 14.41 6.69 -13.66
CA ALA A 318 14.68 7.56 -14.81
C ALA A 318 14.88 6.73 -16.10
N ASP A 319 15.67 5.66 -16.01
CA ASP A 319 15.93 4.77 -17.14
C ASP A 319 14.63 4.11 -17.64
N TYR A 320 13.77 3.64 -16.73
CA TYR A 320 12.47 3.08 -17.09
C TYR A 320 11.61 4.14 -17.78
N ALA A 321 11.48 5.33 -17.19
CA ALA A 321 10.66 6.43 -17.72
C ALA A 321 11.12 6.90 -19.12
N ALA A 322 12.42 6.84 -19.40
CA ALA A 322 12.99 7.22 -20.69
C ALA A 322 12.85 6.15 -21.78
N SER A 323 12.67 4.87 -21.41
CA SER A 323 12.73 3.75 -22.35
C SER A 323 11.43 2.96 -22.52
N HIS A 324 10.46 3.14 -21.63
CA HIS A 324 9.19 2.41 -21.63
C HIS A 324 8.00 3.35 -21.62
N HIS A 325 6.85 2.86 -22.09
CA HIS A 325 5.58 3.50 -21.78
C HIS A 325 5.31 3.32 -20.29
N PHE A 326 4.93 4.40 -19.61
CA PHE A 326 4.87 4.36 -18.15
C PHE A 326 3.70 3.49 -17.66
N ASN A 327 4.04 2.56 -16.77
CA ASN A 327 3.11 1.79 -15.96
C ASN A 327 3.73 1.62 -14.57
N LEU A 328 3.06 2.06 -13.50
CA LEU A 328 3.65 2.09 -12.15
C LEU A 328 4.05 0.69 -11.65
N THR A 329 3.18 -0.30 -11.86
CA THR A 329 3.40 -1.67 -11.39
C THR A 329 4.58 -2.31 -12.10
N GLU A 330 4.71 -2.10 -13.40
CA GLU A 330 5.86 -2.55 -14.18
C GLU A 330 7.15 -1.75 -13.84
N ALA A 331 7.05 -0.43 -13.68
CA ALA A 331 8.19 0.42 -13.31
C ALA A 331 8.84 -0.06 -12.01
N THR A 332 8.03 -0.35 -10.99
CA THR A 332 8.52 -0.83 -9.69
C THR A 332 9.13 -2.22 -9.76
N ARG A 333 8.54 -3.12 -10.56
CA ARG A 333 9.07 -4.47 -10.80
C ARG A 333 10.41 -4.42 -11.55
N TRP A 334 10.44 -3.70 -12.65
CA TRP A 334 11.63 -3.53 -13.50
C TRP A 334 12.78 -2.87 -12.74
N ALA A 335 12.49 -1.81 -11.98
CA ALA A 335 13.50 -1.12 -11.18
C ALA A 335 14.06 -2.01 -10.08
N ARG A 336 13.21 -2.81 -9.39
CA ARG A 336 13.69 -3.80 -8.42
C ARG A 336 14.65 -4.80 -9.07
N ASP A 337 14.24 -5.39 -10.19
CA ASP A 337 15.01 -6.45 -10.85
C ASP A 337 16.37 -5.90 -11.31
N LYS A 338 16.40 -4.68 -11.87
CA LYS A 338 17.63 -3.98 -12.23
C LYS A 338 18.53 -3.68 -11.04
N LEU A 339 17.96 -3.18 -9.93
CA LEU A 339 18.73 -2.90 -8.71
C LEU A 339 19.34 -4.19 -8.13
N ALA A 340 18.60 -5.30 -8.16
CA ALA A 340 19.08 -6.59 -7.70
C ALA A 340 20.26 -7.11 -8.55
N GLU A 341 20.25 -6.90 -9.87
CA GLU A 341 21.38 -7.21 -10.77
C GLU A 341 22.63 -6.37 -10.43
N GLU A 342 22.44 -5.14 -9.94
CA GLU A 342 23.50 -4.24 -9.48
C GLU A 342 23.95 -4.52 -8.03
N GLY A 343 23.34 -5.52 -7.36
CA GLY A 343 23.64 -5.88 -5.97
C GLY A 343 23.02 -4.96 -4.92
N VAL A 344 22.02 -4.15 -5.30
CA VAL A 344 21.26 -3.25 -4.43
C VAL A 344 19.90 -3.87 -4.12
N ASP A 345 19.70 -4.30 -2.87
CA ASP A 345 18.45 -4.94 -2.45
C ASP A 345 17.43 -3.90 -1.94
N VAL A 346 16.39 -3.63 -2.73
CA VAL A 346 15.30 -2.69 -2.39
C VAL A 346 13.95 -3.33 -2.65
N SER A 347 13.03 -3.24 -1.69
CA SER A 347 11.67 -3.78 -1.88
C SER A 347 10.88 -3.03 -2.95
N ARG A 348 9.93 -3.70 -3.62
CA ARG A 348 9.01 -3.02 -4.56
C ARG A 348 8.20 -1.95 -3.85
N SER A 349 7.83 -2.17 -2.58
CA SER A 349 7.06 -1.19 -1.80
C SER A 349 7.83 0.10 -1.55
N ALA A 350 9.14 0.02 -1.29
CA ALA A 350 10.00 1.19 -1.16
C ALA A 350 10.17 1.94 -2.49
N ILE A 351 10.35 1.22 -3.61
CA ILE A 351 10.42 1.84 -4.94
C ILE A 351 9.08 2.49 -5.30
N ALA A 352 7.97 1.82 -5.03
CA ALA A 352 6.63 2.36 -5.26
C ALA A 352 6.37 3.62 -4.42
N PHE A 353 6.87 3.66 -3.18
CA PHE A 353 6.83 4.85 -2.33
C PHE A 353 7.56 6.03 -2.98
N VAL A 354 8.77 5.79 -3.53
CA VAL A 354 9.51 6.81 -4.28
C VAL A 354 8.74 7.26 -5.51
N THR A 355 8.31 6.33 -6.37
CA THR A 355 7.56 6.64 -7.60
C THR A 355 6.33 7.52 -7.33
N ARG A 356 5.55 7.19 -6.30
CA ARG A 356 4.41 8.02 -5.87
C ARG A 356 4.85 9.37 -5.36
N GLY A 357 5.82 9.41 -4.45
CA GLY A 357 6.33 10.64 -3.86
C GLY A 357 6.83 11.61 -4.93
N THR A 358 7.56 11.12 -5.93
CA THR A 358 8.01 11.91 -7.08
C THR A 358 6.84 12.50 -7.88
N ALA A 359 5.79 11.71 -8.13
CA ALA A 359 4.63 12.18 -8.87
C ALA A 359 3.86 13.29 -8.14
N PHE A 360 3.66 13.13 -6.84
CA PHE A 360 3.07 14.17 -5.99
C PHE A 360 4.02 15.35 -5.73
N GLY A 361 5.32 15.15 -5.87
CA GLY A 361 6.36 16.18 -5.81
C GLY A 361 6.53 17.01 -7.07
N GLY A 362 5.80 16.68 -8.15
CA GLY A 362 5.77 17.48 -9.38
C GLY A 362 6.62 16.96 -10.54
N ALA A 363 7.27 15.80 -10.40
CA ALA A 363 8.01 15.16 -11.48
C ALA A 363 7.45 13.76 -11.84
N PRO A 364 6.15 13.62 -12.18
CA PRO A 364 5.57 12.32 -12.50
C PRO A 364 6.32 11.64 -13.65
N LEU A 365 6.62 10.35 -13.49
CA LEU A 365 7.48 9.60 -14.41
C LEU A 365 6.88 9.44 -15.82
N TYR A 366 5.56 9.58 -15.97
CA TYR A 366 4.88 9.56 -17.27
C TYR A 366 4.92 10.90 -18.02
N ARG A 367 5.45 11.99 -17.43
CA ARG A 367 5.49 13.29 -18.10
C ARG A 367 6.44 13.26 -19.30
N GLN A 368 6.24 14.19 -20.23
CA GLN A 368 7.10 14.37 -21.39
C GLN A 368 7.70 15.79 -21.42
N PRO A 369 9.03 15.95 -21.54
CA PRO A 369 10.05 14.89 -21.53
C PRO A 369 10.13 14.16 -20.18
N SER A 370 10.53 12.89 -20.18
CA SER A 370 10.68 12.06 -18.97
C SER A 370 11.67 12.70 -17.99
N PRO A 371 11.43 12.63 -16.67
CA PRO A 371 12.33 13.22 -15.68
C PRO A 371 13.65 12.46 -15.59
N ASP A 372 14.75 13.17 -15.35
CA ASP A 372 16.03 12.56 -15.01
C ASP A 372 16.13 12.20 -13.51
N ALA A 373 17.22 11.54 -13.12
CA ALA A 373 17.41 11.09 -11.74
C ALA A 373 17.50 12.24 -10.71
N GLU A 374 18.02 13.40 -11.11
CA GLU A 374 18.13 14.58 -10.22
C GLU A 374 16.75 15.20 -10.01
N GLU A 375 15.95 15.34 -11.07
CA GLU A 375 14.57 15.80 -10.99
C GLU A 375 13.70 14.85 -10.14
N ILE A 376 13.92 13.53 -10.26
CA ILE A 376 13.22 12.52 -9.43
C ILE A 376 13.59 12.69 -7.95
N ALA A 377 14.88 12.85 -7.65
CA ALA A 377 15.38 12.99 -6.28
C ALA A 377 14.84 14.27 -5.62
N ALA A 378 14.92 15.40 -6.32
CA ALA A 378 14.44 16.69 -5.85
C ALA A 378 12.93 16.66 -5.57
N ALA A 379 12.13 16.18 -6.54
CA ALA A 379 10.68 16.07 -6.38
C ALA A 379 10.29 15.12 -5.24
N PHE A 380 11.00 14.00 -5.07
CA PHE A 380 10.75 13.08 -3.96
C PHE A 380 11.07 13.73 -2.60
N ALA A 381 12.21 14.40 -2.47
CA ALA A 381 12.58 15.08 -1.23
C ALA A 381 11.62 16.23 -0.88
N ASP A 382 11.22 17.03 -1.86
CA ASP A 382 10.21 18.08 -1.69
C ASP A 382 8.87 17.51 -1.26
N ASN A 383 8.47 16.36 -1.81
CA ASN A 383 7.27 15.67 -1.36
C ASN A 383 7.34 15.27 0.12
N VAL A 384 8.46 14.66 0.54
CA VAL A 384 8.67 14.24 1.94
C VAL A 384 8.59 15.42 2.89
N LEU A 385 9.21 16.55 2.55
CA LEU A 385 9.19 17.77 3.36
C LEU A 385 7.80 18.41 3.41
N ASN A 386 7.11 18.50 2.28
CA ASN A 386 5.73 19.00 2.23
C ASN A 386 4.77 18.13 3.07
N ARG A 387 4.99 16.82 3.08
CA ARG A 387 4.23 15.90 3.94
C ARG A 387 4.58 16.03 5.41
N ALA A 388 5.84 16.29 5.74
CA ALA A 388 6.26 16.58 7.11
C ALA A 388 5.55 17.83 7.65
N ASP A 389 5.50 18.90 6.86
CA ASP A 389 4.79 20.15 7.20
C ASP A 389 3.28 19.91 7.36
N ALA A 390 2.66 19.19 6.42
CA ALA A 390 1.24 18.82 6.51
C ALA A 390 0.91 17.95 7.75
N ALA A 391 1.87 17.15 8.21
CA ALA A 391 1.78 16.35 9.43
C ALA A 391 2.16 17.13 10.71
N ALA A 392 2.40 18.45 10.60
CA ALA A 392 2.86 19.33 11.67
C ALA A 392 4.16 18.86 12.35
N ILE A 393 5.04 18.18 11.61
CA ILE A 393 6.38 17.80 12.06
C ILE A 393 7.31 18.98 11.85
N ALA A 394 7.56 19.74 12.91
CA ALA A 394 8.45 20.90 12.86
C ALA A 394 9.90 20.46 12.58
N LEU A 395 10.44 20.91 11.44
CA LEU A 395 11.84 20.79 11.07
C LEU A 395 12.43 22.20 10.92
N THR A 396 13.65 22.37 11.39
CA THR A 396 14.48 23.56 11.12
C THR A 396 15.01 23.56 9.68
N ASP A 397 15.51 24.71 9.21
CA ASP A 397 16.11 24.81 7.88
C ASP A 397 17.31 23.85 7.71
N ASP A 398 18.12 23.69 8.76
CA ASP A 398 19.25 22.76 8.79
C ASP A 398 18.79 21.29 8.73
N GLU A 399 17.73 20.93 9.46
CA GLU A 399 17.12 19.59 9.37
C GLU A 399 16.50 19.34 7.99
N CYS A 400 15.92 20.36 7.34
CA CYS A 400 15.41 20.23 5.97
C CYS A 400 16.53 19.94 4.97
N ALA A 401 17.68 20.62 5.12
CA ALA A 401 18.88 20.35 4.31
C ALA A 401 19.45 18.96 4.60
N GLU A 402 19.49 18.54 5.87
CA GLU A 402 19.91 17.18 6.25
C GLU A 402 19.02 16.10 5.62
N VAL A 403 17.70 16.34 5.57
CA VAL A 403 16.75 15.42 4.92
C VAL A 403 16.99 15.33 3.42
N ARG A 404 17.13 16.46 2.72
CA ARG A 404 17.43 16.46 1.27
C ARG A 404 18.74 15.75 0.97
N PHE A 405 19.77 16.02 1.77
CA PHE A 405 21.07 15.38 1.66
C PHE A 405 21.00 13.86 1.89
N TRP A 406 20.25 13.42 2.90
CA TRP A 406 20.06 12.00 3.20
C TRP A 406 19.33 11.26 2.07
N LEU A 407 18.30 11.90 1.52
CA LEU A 407 17.52 11.35 0.39
C LEU A 407 18.27 11.43 -0.94
N GLY A 408 19.49 12.00 -0.97
CA GLY A 408 20.30 12.10 -2.18
C GLY A 408 19.78 13.12 -3.21
N ALA A 409 19.01 14.11 -2.76
CA ALA A 409 18.56 15.23 -3.60
C ALA A 409 19.61 16.34 -3.72
N ASP A 410 20.40 16.55 -2.67
CA ASP A 410 21.49 17.53 -2.65
C ASP A 410 22.84 16.82 -2.53
N ASP A 411 23.84 17.32 -3.27
CA ASP A 411 25.23 16.90 -3.10
C ASP A 411 25.83 17.63 -1.87
N PRO A 412 26.83 17.08 -1.15
CA PRO A 412 27.37 17.70 0.07
C PRO A 412 28.01 19.08 -0.16
N LYS A 413 28.09 19.55 -1.41
CA LYS A 413 28.65 20.83 -1.84
C LYS A 413 27.95 21.33 -3.10
N GLY A 414 26.83 22.03 -2.95
CA GLY A 414 26.21 22.78 -4.05
C GLY A 414 24.84 23.28 -3.68
#